data_AF-A0A016RWN2-F1
#
_entry.id   AF-A0A016RWN2-F1
#
_cell.length_a   1.000
_cell.length_b   1.000
_cell.length_c   1.000
_cell.angle_alpha   90.00
_cell.angle_beta   90.00
_cell.angle_gamma   90.00
#
_symmetry.space_group_name_H-M   'P 1'
#
loop_
_entity.id
_entity.type
_entity.pdbx_description
1 polymer ?
#
loop_
_entity_poly.entity_id
_entity_poly.type
_entity_poly.pdbx_seq_one_letter_code
_entity_poly.pdbx_strand_id
1 'polypeptide(L)'
;MVTYGGFDVENCEESVTYEPVDSPAYWQVRLNGVSAGKYTCNDVWKAESDTATSFIRGPAAIVSEIARELGAEYDLLNDLYFIECDAPAAINFLIGTKEYTVGAKNLIIEVQENLCILALSHLSNGDKPPQWIIGYPFIREYCHVYDMDARKIGFAKARQE
;
A
#
# COMPACT_ATOMS: atom_id res chain seq x y z
N MET A 1 -4.66 1.78 15.76
CA MET A 1 -4.60 2.73 16.89
C MET A 1 -4.22 4.11 16.35
N VAL A 2 -4.59 5.21 17.01
CA VAL A 2 -4.23 6.57 16.58
C VAL A 2 -3.65 7.31 17.78
N THR A 3 -2.47 7.91 17.58
CA THR A 3 -1.77 8.74 18.58
C THR A 3 -1.75 10.18 18.09
N TYR A 4 -2.18 11.13 18.93
CA TYR A 4 -2.22 12.55 18.61
C TYR A 4 -1.13 13.31 19.36
N GLY A 5 -0.42 14.21 18.67
CA GLY A 5 0.56 15.11 19.29
C GLY A 5 1.88 14.46 19.71
N GLY A 6 2.16 13.24 19.26
CA GLY A 6 3.39 12.52 19.58
C GLY A 6 3.64 11.35 18.63
N PHE A 7 4.77 10.67 18.84
CA PHE A 7 5.14 9.46 18.12
C PHE A 7 4.97 8.24 19.02
N ASP A 8 4.39 7.18 18.48
CA ASP A 8 4.14 5.94 19.21
C ASP A 8 5.35 5.01 19.15
N VAL A 9 6.22 5.12 20.15
CA VAL A 9 7.41 4.27 20.29
C VAL A 9 7.09 2.85 20.76
N GLU A 10 5.85 2.56 21.16
CA GLU A 10 5.44 1.22 21.59
C GLU A 10 5.09 0.33 20.40
N ASN A 11 4.49 0.89 19.36
CA ASN A 11 4.00 0.13 18.21
C ASN A 11 4.79 0.39 16.92
N CYS A 12 5.62 1.43 16.89
CA CYS A 12 6.38 1.81 15.71
C CYS A 12 7.88 1.77 15.98
N GLU A 13 8.66 1.32 14.99
CA GLU A 13 10.11 1.48 15.03
C GLU A 13 10.50 2.96 14.93
N GLU A 14 11.53 3.39 15.67
CA GLU A 14 11.96 4.79 15.70
C GLU A 14 12.60 5.27 14.39
N SER A 15 13.00 4.36 13.50
CA SER A 15 13.58 4.69 12.20
C SER A 15 12.51 5.15 11.20
N VAL A 16 12.00 6.36 11.39
CA VAL A 16 11.03 7.00 10.50
C VAL A 16 11.73 7.57 9.27
N THR A 17 11.19 7.28 8.08
CA THR A 17 11.58 7.97 6.84
C THR A 17 10.46 8.90 6.41
N TYR A 18 10.78 10.18 6.23
CA TYR A 18 9.80 11.19 5.88
C TYR A 18 9.86 11.55 4.40
N GLU A 19 8.69 11.69 3.81
CA GLU A 19 8.48 12.11 2.43
C GLU A 19 7.69 13.42 2.40
N PRO A 20 8.09 14.41 1.58
CA PRO A 20 7.35 15.66 1.46
C PRO A 20 5.98 15.41 0.84
N VAL A 21 4.99 16.19 1.29
CA VAL A 21 3.63 16.15 0.76
C VAL A 21 3.42 17.36 -0.16
N ASP A 22 2.95 17.10 -1.37
CA ASP A 22 2.83 18.12 -2.42
C ASP A 22 1.72 19.16 -2.14
N SER A 23 0.68 18.77 -1.39
CA SER A 23 -0.49 19.61 -1.14
C SER A 23 -1.00 19.41 0.29
N PRO A 24 -1.26 20.50 1.05
CA PRO A 24 -1.82 20.38 2.40
C PRO A 24 -3.26 19.82 2.42
N ALA A 25 -3.92 19.72 1.26
CA ALA A 25 -5.26 19.15 1.16
C ALA A 25 -5.28 17.61 1.05
N TYR A 26 -4.15 16.98 0.69
CA TYR A 26 -4.09 15.54 0.42
C TYR A 26 -2.77 14.94 0.92
N TRP A 27 -2.83 13.79 1.60
CA TRP A 27 -1.64 13.06 2.06
C TRP A 27 -0.99 12.26 0.94
N GLN A 28 -0.56 12.98 -0.10
CA GLN A 28 0.02 12.42 -1.32
C GLN A 28 1.54 12.48 -1.30
N VAL A 29 2.16 11.34 -1.60
CA VAL A 29 3.60 11.17 -1.76
C VAL A 29 3.95 10.78 -3.18
N ARG A 30 5.21 11.05 -3.54
CA ARG A 30 5.79 10.61 -4.80
C ARG A 30 6.11 9.12 -4.75
N LEU A 31 5.44 8.34 -5.59
CA LEU A 31 5.72 6.93 -5.84
C LEU A 31 6.50 6.82 -7.15
N ASN A 32 7.71 6.28 -7.10
CA ASN A 32 8.64 6.19 -8.23
C ASN A 32 8.70 4.78 -8.85
N GLY A 33 8.00 3.82 -8.27
CA GLY A 33 7.93 2.47 -8.83
C GLY A 33 7.17 1.49 -7.96
N VAL A 34 6.68 0.43 -8.59
CA VAL A 34 6.05 -0.71 -7.94
C VAL A 34 6.60 -2.00 -8.55
N SER A 35 6.88 -3.00 -7.71
CA SER A 35 7.32 -4.32 -8.17
C SER A 35 6.75 -5.45 -7.32
N ALA A 36 6.62 -6.62 -7.94
CA ALA A 36 6.21 -7.86 -7.29
C ALA A 36 6.78 -9.02 -8.12
N GLY A 37 7.40 -10.02 -7.50
CA GLY A 37 8.05 -11.12 -8.23
C GLY A 37 9.01 -10.62 -9.32
N LYS A 38 8.76 -11.02 -10.57
CA LYS A 38 9.51 -10.55 -11.76
C LYS A 38 8.94 -9.29 -12.40
N TYR A 39 7.75 -8.86 -12.00
CA TYR A 39 7.13 -7.66 -12.52
C TYR A 39 7.75 -6.42 -11.88
N THR A 40 8.07 -5.42 -12.70
CA THR A 40 8.57 -4.12 -12.23
C THR A 40 8.03 -3.03 -13.14
N CYS A 41 7.49 -1.97 -12.55
CA CYS A 41 7.05 -0.78 -13.26
C CYS A 41 7.63 0.44 -12.56
N ASN A 42 8.52 1.15 -13.26
CA ASN A 42 9.13 2.38 -12.79
C ASN A 42 8.51 3.55 -13.55
N ASP A 43 7.67 4.30 -12.87
CA ASP A 43 7.07 5.53 -13.35
C ASP A 43 6.80 6.42 -12.14
N VAL A 44 6.48 7.67 -12.37
CA VAL A 44 6.25 8.66 -11.33
C VAL A 44 4.77 8.91 -11.17
N TRP A 45 4.24 8.53 -10.01
CA TRP A 45 2.85 8.73 -9.62
C TRP A 45 2.72 9.51 -8.33
N LYS A 46 1.49 9.96 -8.06
CA LYS A 46 1.07 10.36 -6.72
C LYS A 46 0.33 9.20 -6.07
N ALA A 47 0.84 8.78 -4.92
CA ALA A 47 0.20 7.81 -4.05
C ALA A 47 -0.39 8.52 -2.83
N GLU A 48 -1.66 8.31 -2.55
CA GLU A 48 -2.34 8.87 -1.39
C GLU A 48 -2.39 7.86 -0.26
N SER A 49 -1.97 8.28 0.93
CA SER A 49 -2.22 7.52 2.14
C SER A 49 -3.64 7.75 2.62
N ASP A 50 -4.45 6.67 2.62
CA ASP A 50 -5.86 6.75 2.96
C ASP A 50 -6.25 5.67 3.99
N THR A 51 -6.50 6.12 5.22
CA THR A 51 -6.96 5.27 6.33
C THR A 51 -8.43 4.85 6.22
N ALA A 52 -9.16 5.28 5.19
CA ALA A 52 -10.53 4.86 4.90
C ALA A 52 -10.64 3.82 3.78
N THR A 53 -9.53 3.49 3.11
CA THR A 53 -9.51 2.52 2.00
C THR A 53 -8.99 1.15 2.45
N SER A 54 -9.80 0.10 2.25
CA SER A 54 -9.49 -1.27 2.69
C SER A 54 -8.38 -1.96 1.91
N PHE A 55 -8.14 -1.61 0.64
CA PHE A 55 -7.17 -2.27 -0.25
C PHE A 55 -6.10 -1.28 -0.74
N ILE A 56 -5.01 -1.80 -1.28
CA ILE A 56 -4.13 -0.97 -2.12
C ILE A 56 -4.79 -0.84 -3.49
N ARG A 57 -4.97 0.39 -3.96
CA ARG A 57 -5.62 0.65 -5.26
C ARG A 57 -4.63 1.29 -6.23
N GLY A 58 -4.65 0.86 -7.48
CA GLY A 58 -3.74 1.38 -8.50
C GLY A 58 -4.29 1.24 -9.92
N PRO A 59 -3.53 1.68 -10.94
CA PRO A 59 -3.95 1.57 -12.33
C PRO A 59 -4.23 0.12 -12.71
N ALA A 60 -5.38 -0.14 -13.33
CA ALA A 60 -5.87 -1.50 -13.59
C ALA A 60 -4.87 -2.40 -14.33
N ALA A 61 -4.15 -1.84 -15.32
CA ALA A 61 -3.12 -2.57 -16.07
C ALA A 61 -1.96 -3.02 -15.17
N ILE A 62 -1.51 -2.17 -14.24
CA ILE A 62 -0.40 -2.48 -13.34
C ILE A 62 -0.85 -3.47 -12.26
N VAL A 63 -2.02 -3.22 -11.65
CA VAL A 63 -2.58 -4.10 -10.61
C VAL A 63 -2.83 -5.51 -11.16
N SER A 64 -3.35 -5.63 -12.38
CA SER A 64 -3.59 -6.94 -13.00
C SER A 64 -2.29 -7.72 -13.25
N GLU A 65 -1.21 -7.05 -13.67
CA GLU A 65 0.09 -7.70 -13.86
C GLU A 65 0.72 -8.12 -12.53
N ILE A 66 0.61 -7.29 -11.48
CA ILE A 66 1.06 -7.65 -10.13
C ILE A 66 0.27 -8.85 -9.60
N ALA A 67 -1.06 -8.82 -9.68
CA ALA A 67 -1.90 -9.91 -9.21
C ALA A 67 -1.56 -11.23 -9.93
N ARG A 68 -1.40 -11.18 -11.26
CA ARG A 68 -0.98 -12.33 -12.07
C ARG A 68 0.39 -12.86 -11.65
N GLU A 69 1.36 -11.99 -11.39
CA GLU A 69 2.71 -12.38 -10.96
C GLU A 69 2.71 -13.01 -9.55
N LEU A 70 1.77 -12.60 -8.68
CA LEU A 70 1.56 -13.19 -7.37
C LEU A 70 0.72 -14.48 -7.41
N GLY A 71 0.24 -14.90 -8.58
CA GLY A 71 -0.59 -16.10 -8.74
C GLY A 71 -2.06 -15.91 -8.35
N ALA A 72 -2.54 -14.66 -8.31
CA ALA A 72 -3.95 -14.37 -8.05
C ALA A 72 -4.78 -14.34 -9.33
N GLU A 73 -6.03 -14.80 -9.24
CA GLU A 73 -7.00 -14.83 -10.32
C GLU A 73 -8.11 -13.80 -10.10
N TYR A 74 -8.46 -13.06 -11.14
CA TYR A 74 -9.48 -12.02 -11.05
C TYR A 74 -10.89 -12.61 -11.25
N ASP A 75 -11.76 -12.39 -10.27
CA ASP A 75 -13.19 -12.70 -10.35
C ASP A 75 -13.96 -11.44 -10.74
N LEU A 76 -14.49 -11.46 -11.97
CA LEU A 76 -15.23 -10.33 -12.54
C LEU A 76 -16.58 -10.05 -11.85
N LEU A 77 -17.21 -11.08 -11.26
CA LEU A 77 -18.53 -10.94 -10.65
C LEU A 77 -18.45 -10.22 -9.31
N ASN A 78 -17.37 -10.46 -8.57
CA ASN A 78 -17.13 -9.92 -7.24
C ASN A 78 -16.17 -8.72 -7.24
N ASP A 79 -15.48 -8.45 -8.35
CA ASP A 79 -14.43 -7.40 -8.46
C ASP A 79 -13.32 -7.64 -7.42
N LEU A 80 -12.86 -8.89 -7.32
CA LEU A 80 -11.87 -9.35 -6.35
C LEU A 80 -10.80 -10.21 -7.02
N TYR A 81 -9.62 -10.25 -6.40
CA TYR A 81 -8.56 -11.18 -6.76
C TYR A 81 -8.51 -12.32 -5.74
N PHE A 82 -8.75 -13.56 -6.18
CA PHE A 82 -8.58 -14.75 -5.34
C PHE A 82 -7.14 -15.26 -5.44
N ILE A 83 -6.59 -15.73 -4.33
CA ILE A 83 -5.20 -16.19 -4.23
C ILE A 83 -5.11 -17.36 -3.24
N GLU A 84 -4.14 -18.26 -3.44
CA GLU A 84 -3.80 -19.29 -2.45
C GLU A 84 -3.42 -18.63 -1.11
N CYS A 85 -3.99 -19.15 -0.01
CA CYS A 85 -3.83 -18.55 1.32
C CYS A 85 -2.38 -18.56 1.85
N ASP A 86 -1.56 -19.51 1.39
CA ASP A 86 -0.15 -19.67 1.77
C ASP A 86 0.84 -19.08 0.73
N ALA A 87 0.32 -18.36 -0.27
CA ALA A 87 1.15 -17.74 -1.29
C ALA A 87 2.18 -16.78 -0.65
N PRO A 88 3.47 -16.82 -1.06
CA PRO A 88 4.50 -15.93 -0.54
C PRO A 88 4.40 -14.54 -1.18
N ALA A 89 3.23 -13.91 -1.11
CA ALA A 89 2.95 -12.64 -1.75
C ALA A 89 3.78 -11.50 -1.14
N ALA A 90 4.38 -10.67 -1.99
CA ALA A 90 5.09 -9.47 -1.57
C ALA A 90 5.02 -8.41 -2.68
N ILE A 91 4.77 -7.15 -2.29
CA ILE A 91 4.76 -6.00 -3.20
C ILE A 91 5.69 -4.93 -2.64
N ASN A 92 6.59 -4.44 -3.47
CA ASN A 92 7.50 -3.36 -3.14
C ASN A 92 7.00 -2.05 -3.75
N PHE A 93 6.99 -0.99 -2.94
CA PHE A 93 6.68 0.37 -3.33
C PHE A 93 7.93 1.24 -3.15
N LEU A 94 8.41 1.83 -4.24
CA LEU A 94 9.51 2.80 -4.19
C LEU A 94 8.93 4.19 -3.95
N ILE A 95 8.87 4.62 -2.70
CA ILE A 95 8.36 5.95 -2.33
C ILE A 95 9.56 6.85 -2.07
N GLY A 96 9.64 7.97 -2.80
CA GLY A 96 10.83 8.81 -2.81
C GLY A 96 12.06 8.01 -3.25
N THR A 97 12.99 7.78 -2.32
CA THR A 97 14.21 6.98 -2.58
C THR A 97 14.24 5.66 -1.81
N LYS A 98 13.20 5.39 -1.01
CA LYS A 98 13.15 4.22 -0.13
C LYS A 98 12.14 3.20 -0.65
N GLU A 99 12.54 1.94 -0.59
CA GLU A 99 11.67 0.81 -0.90
C GLU A 99 10.92 0.34 0.35
N TYR A 100 9.63 0.10 0.21
CA TYR A 100 8.73 -0.39 1.24
C TYR A 100 8.04 -1.67 0.75
N THR A 101 8.27 -2.77 1.45
CA THR A 101 7.71 -4.09 1.13
C THR A 101 6.51 -4.40 2.01
N VAL A 102 5.36 -4.65 1.39
CA VAL A 102 4.17 -5.21 2.06
C VAL A 102 4.14 -6.71 1.81
N GLY A 103 4.09 -7.49 2.89
CA GLY A 103 4.16 -8.96 2.82
C GLY A 103 2.80 -9.65 2.83
N ALA A 104 2.81 -10.96 2.64
CA ALA A 104 1.62 -11.82 2.54
C ALA A 104 0.66 -11.64 3.73
N LYS A 105 1.19 -11.50 4.96
CA LYS A 105 0.38 -11.27 6.17
C LYS A 105 -0.59 -10.08 6.05
N ASN A 106 -0.21 -9.05 5.30
CA ASN A 106 -1.02 -7.85 5.10
C ASN A 106 -1.68 -7.78 3.72
N LEU A 107 -1.19 -8.56 2.75
CA LEU A 107 -1.75 -8.63 1.39
C LEU A 107 -2.84 -9.69 1.22
N ILE A 108 -2.81 -10.77 2.00
CA ILE A 108 -3.73 -11.90 1.87
C ILE A 108 -4.76 -11.81 2.99
N ILE A 109 -6.04 -11.85 2.63
CA ILE A 109 -7.17 -11.80 3.55
C ILE A 109 -7.97 -13.08 3.40
N GLU A 110 -8.03 -13.89 4.45
CA GLU A 110 -8.93 -15.05 4.52
C GLU A 110 -10.36 -14.57 4.79
N VAL A 111 -11.26 -14.81 3.84
CA VAL A 111 -12.67 -14.37 3.92
C VAL A 111 -13.60 -15.49 4.35
N GLN A 112 -13.22 -16.75 4.10
CA GLN A 112 -13.85 -17.99 4.57
C GLN A 112 -12.76 -19.05 4.72
N GLU A 113 -13.06 -20.18 5.34
CA GLU A 113 -12.12 -21.28 5.54
C GLU A 113 -11.42 -21.66 4.22
N ASN A 114 -10.10 -21.44 4.17
CA ASN A 114 -9.26 -21.71 3.00
C ASN A 114 -9.69 -20.97 1.72
N LEU A 115 -10.37 -19.83 1.86
CA LEU A 115 -10.74 -18.94 0.77
C LEU A 115 -10.12 -17.57 1.02
N CYS A 116 -9.07 -17.24 0.26
CA CYS A 116 -8.33 -16.01 0.42
C CYS A 116 -8.43 -15.09 -0.78
N ILE A 117 -8.38 -13.79 -0.49
CA ILE A 117 -8.33 -12.73 -1.49
C ILE A 117 -7.05 -11.92 -1.33
N LEU A 118 -6.56 -11.39 -2.45
CA LEU A 118 -5.46 -10.43 -2.48
C LEU A 118 -6.03 -9.02 -2.30
N ALA A 119 -5.49 -8.27 -1.34
CA ALA A 119 -5.93 -6.93 -0.96
C ALA A 119 -5.49 -5.82 -1.94
N LEU A 120 -5.70 -6.09 -3.23
CA LEU A 120 -5.50 -5.17 -4.35
C LEU A 120 -6.83 -4.91 -5.06
N SER A 121 -7.04 -3.70 -5.54
CA SER A 121 -8.13 -3.41 -6.48
C SER A 121 -7.80 -2.32 -7.47
N HIS A 122 -8.63 -2.20 -8.51
CA HIS A 122 -8.44 -1.17 -9.52
C HIS A 122 -8.85 0.20 -8.98
N LEU A 123 -8.11 1.21 -9.43
CA LEU A 123 -8.47 2.62 -9.27
C LEU A 123 -8.87 3.19 -10.62
N SER A 124 -10.12 3.66 -10.73
CA SER A 124 -10.64 4.28 -11.95
C SER A 124 -10.53 5.80 -11.87
N ASN A 125 -9.30 6.31 -11.90
CA ASN A 125 -9.00 7.75 -11.91
C ASN A 125 -8.41 8.24 -13.26
N GLY A 126 -8.21 7.33 -14.22
CA GLY A 126 -7.44 7.63 -15.44
C GLY A 126 -6.05 8.17 -15.07
N ASP A 127 -5.64 9.26 -15.71
CA ASP A 127 -4.34 9.91 -15.44
C ASP A 127 -4.40 10.94 -14.29
N LYS A 128 -5.56 11.10 -13.64
CA LYS A 128 -5.73 12.09 -12.56
C LYS A 128 -5.13 11.58 -11.26
N PRO A 129 -4.43 12.44 -10.49
CA PRO A 129 -3.95 12.06 -9.17
C PRO A 129 -5.11 11.94 -8.17
N PRO A 130 -4.99 11.07 -7.16
CA PRO A 130 -3.91 10.10 -7.03
C PRO A 130 -4.10 8.92 -8.00
N GLN A 131 -3.01 8.43 -8.58
CA GLN A 131 -3.02 7.20 -9.38
C GLN A 131 -2.93 5.96 -8.50
N TRP A 132 -2.45 6.12 -7.25
CA TRP A 132 -2.35 5.05 -6.27
C TRP A 132 -2.98 5.48 -4.94
N ILE A 133 -3.64 4.54 -4.27
CA ILE A 133 -4.09 4.69 -2.88
C ILE A 133 -3.43 3.58 -2.07
N ILE A 134 -2.62 3.94 -1.08
CA ILE A 134 -1.98 2.99 -0.15
C ILE A 134 -2.88 2.84 1.09
N GLY A 135 -3.76 1.84 1.02
CA GLY A 135 -4.76 1.54 2.06
C GLY A 135 -4.25 0.61 3.17
N TYR A 136 -5.18 -0.16 3.76
CA TYR A 136 -4.94 -0.94 4.97
C TYR A 136 -3.73 -1.88 4.91
N PRO A 137 -3.45 -2.61 3.82
CA PRO A 137 -2.28 -3.49 3.76
C PRO A 137 -0.97 -2.75 4.08
N PHE A 138 -0.81 -1.55 3.52
CA PHE A 138 0.39 -0.75 3.75
C PHE A 138 0.40 -0.15 5.16
N ILE A 139 -0.75 0.33 5.65
CA ILE A 139 -0.90 0.93 6.99
C ILE A 139 -0.71 -0.11 8.12
N ARG A 140 -0.99 -1.39 7.87
CA ARG A 140 -0.69 -2.48 8.81
C ARG A 140 0.78 -2.88 8.82
N GLU A 141 1.46 -2.69 7.70
CA GLU A 141 2.89 -2.98 7.56
C GLU A 141 3.77 -1.86 8.12
N TYR A 142 3.31 -0.61 7.97
CA TYR A 142 4.03 0.59 8.34
C TYR A 142 3.16 1.54 9.15
N CYS A 143 3.70 2.09 10.23
CA CYS A 143 3.13 3.24 10.91
C CYS A 143 3.25 4.49 10.05
N HIS A 144 2.15 5.26 9.99
CA HIS A 144 2.09 6.52 9.25
C HIS A 144 2.12 7.68 10.24
N VAL A 145 3.05 8.61 10.04
CA VAL A 145 3.21 9.82 10.86
C VAL A 145 2.85 11.02 10.02
N TYR A 146 1.68 11.59 10.25
CA TYR A 146 1.19 12.76 9.53
C TYR A 146 1.64 14.05 10.22
N ASP A 147 2.67 14.70 9.68
CA ASP A 147 3.22 15.95 10.22
C ASP A 147 2.66 17.14 9.43
N MET A 148 1.62 17.75 9.98
CA MET A 148 0.91 18.89 9.38
C MET A 148 1.78 20.14 9.28
N ASP A 149 2.58 20.41 10.31
CA ASP A 149 3.39 21.62 10.41
C ASP A 149 4.52 21.59 9.37
N ALA A 150 5.19 20.45 9.25
CA ALA A 150 6.26 20.25 8.28
C ALA A 150 5.78 19.77 6.90
N ARG A 151 4.48 19.50 6.73
CA ARG A 151 3.85 19.03 5.48
C ARG A 151 4.56 17.80 4.90
N LYS A 152 4.72 16.78 5.74
CA LYS A 152 5.39 15.53 5.39
C LYS A 152 4.64 14.35 5.99
N ILE A 153 4.80 13.19 5.39
CA ILE A 153 4.36 11.92 5.97
C ILE A 153 5.59 11.07 6.26
N GLY A 154 5.61 10.48 7.45
CA GLY A 154 6.64 9.55 7.89
C GLY A 154 6.14 8.12 7.80
N PHE A 155 7.02 7.22 7.37
CA PHE A 155 6.79 5.78 7.39
C PHE A 155 7.83 5.10 8.27
N ALA A 156 7.36 4.33 9.24
CA ALA A 156 8.16 3.48 10.11
C ALA A 156 7.60 2.06 10.08
N LYS A 157 8.44 1.04 10.27
CA LYS A 157 7.94 -0.33 10.36
C LYS A 157 7.02 -0.46 11.57
N ALA A 158 5.84 -1.03 11.37
CA ALA A 158 4.95 -1.38 12.47
C ALA A 158 5.47 -2.63 13.16
N ARG A 159 5.45 -2.64 14.50
CA ARG A 159 5.68 -3.86 15.28
C ARG A 159 4.43 -4.72 15.13
N GLN A 160 4.61 -5.87 14.50
CA GLN A 160 3.51 -6.80 14.26
C GLN A 160 3.46 -7.82 15.39
N GLU A 161 2.27 -8.01 15.96
CA GLU A 161 1.95 -9.14 16.84
C GLU A 161 1.88 -10.45 16.06
#